data_AF-A0A8J3YKJ9-F1
#
_entry.id   AF-A0A8J3YKJ9-F1
#
_cell.length_a   1.000
_cell.length_b   1.000
_cell.length_c   1.000
_cell.angle_alpha   90.00
_cell.angle_beta   90.00
_cell.angle_gamma   90.00
#
_symmetry.space_group_name_H-M   'P 1'
#
loop_
_entity.id
_entity.type
_entity.pdbx_description
1 polymer ?
#
loop_
_entity_poly.entity_id
_entity_poly.type
_entity_poly.pdbx_seq_one_letter_code
_entity_poly.pdbx_strand_id
1 'polypeptide(L)' 'MPMHFRARRKFGPLVFNFGKSGMTSWGLQIGRWSWNSRTRRQSVDLPGPVSWRSR' A
#
# COMPACT_ATOMS: atom_id res chain seq x y z
N MET A 1 -21.29 -9.94 -15.89
CA MET A 1 -20.23 -9.03 -15.40
C MET A 1 -19.41 -9.76 -14.34
N PRO A 2 -18.08 -9.94 -14.49
CA PRO A 2 -17.29 -10.59 -13.45
C PRO A 2 -17.23 -9.68 -12.21
N MET A 3 -17.87 -10.09 -11.11
CA MET A 3 -17.70 -9.43 -9.82
C MET A 3 -16.25 -9.65 -9.35
N HIS A 4 -15.49 -8.57 -9.26
CA HIS A 4 -14.13 -8.61 -8.72
C HIS A 4 -14.21 -8.46 -7.21
N PHE A 5 -14.13 -9.59 -6.49
CA PHE A 5 -14.01 -9.56 -5.04
C PHE A 5 -12.66 -8.95 -4.65
N ARG A 6 -12.69 -7.77 -4.04
CA ARG A 6 -11.52 -7.09 -3.49
C ARG A 6 -11.81 -6.72 -2.04
N ALA A 7 -11.09 -7.33 -1.11
CA ALA A 7 -11.15 -6.98 0.31
C ALA A 7 -9.88 -6.22 0.70
N ARG A 8 -10.05 -5.05 1.31
CA ARG A 8 -8.95 -4.27 1.89
C ARG A 8 -9.06 -4.33 3.41
N ARG A 9 -8.08 -4.92 4.09
CA ARG A 9 -7.98 -4.91 5.55
C ARG A 9 -6.84 -4.00 5.97
N LYS A 10 -7.11 -3.08 6.90
CA LYS A 10 -6.09 -2.20 7.49
C LYS A 10 -5.89 -2.62 8.94
N PHE A 11 -4.64 -2.85 9.33
CA PHE A 11 -4.22 -3.13 10.70
C PHE A 11 -3.14 -2.13 11.08
N GLY A 12 -3.56 -1.00 11.66
CA GLY A 12 -2.67 0.11 11.97
C GLY A 12 -1.92 0.59 10.71
N PRO A 13 -0.57 0.58 10.71
CA PRO A 13 0.21 0.95 9.54
C PRO A 13 0.14 -0.09 8.41
N LEU A 14 -0.25 -1.34 8.69
CA LEU A 14 -0.29 -2.39 7.68
C LEU A 14 -1.59 -2.33 6.87
N VAL A 15 -1.46 -2.35 5.55
CA VAL A 15 -2.59 -2.41 4.62
C VAL A 15 -2.48 -3.68 3.79
N PHE A 16 -3.46 -4.55 3.94
CA PHE A 16 -3.54 -5.81 3.22
C PHE A 16 -4.66 -5.76 2.17
N ASN A 17 -4.36 -6.20 0.96
CA ASN A 17 -5.32 -6.32 -0.13
C ASN A 17 -5.44 -7.79 -0.50
N PHE A 18 -6.66 -8.31 -0.46
CA PHE A 18 -7.02 -9.66 -0.84
C PHE A 18 -7.92 -9.59 -2.07
N GLY A 19 -7.60 -10.38 -3.09
CA GLY A 19 -8.36 -10.51 -4.32
C GLY A 19 -8.85 -11.95 -4.52
N LYS A 20 -9.34 -12.27 -5.72
CA LYS A 20 -9.89 -13.60 -6.06
C LYS A 20 -8.95 -14.78 -5.80
N SER A 21 -7.63 -14.59 -5.90
CA SER A 21 -6.62 -15.66 -5.71
C SER A 21 -5.98 -15.65 -4.31
N GLY A 22 -6.48 -14.84 -3.36
CA GLY A 22 -5.89 -14.67 -2.04
C GLY A 22 -5.21 -13.30 -1.85
N MET A 23 -4.16 -13.25 -1.04
CA MET A 23 -3.45 -12.01 -0.73
C MET A 23 -2.72 -11.49 -1.99
N THR A 24 -3.18 -10.35 -2.52
CA THR A 24 -2.67 -9.79 -3.78
C THR A 24 -1.59 -8.74 -3.57
N SER A 25 -1.69 -7.97 -2.48
CA SER A 25 -0.66 -6.99 -2.15
C SER A 25 -0.79 -6.52 -0.72
N TRP A 26 0.34 -6.26 -0.08
CA TRP A 26 0.40 -5.61 1.21
C TRP A 26 1.23 -4.33 1.17
N GLY A 27 1.03 -3.47 2.14
CA GLY A 27 1.77 -2.23 2.28
C GLY A 27 1.87 -1.83 3.74
N LEU A 28 2.78 -0.91 4.00
CA LEU A 28 3.03 -0.35 5.31
C LEU A 28 2.92 1.18 5.17
N GLN A 29 2.24 1.84 6.09
CA GLN A 29 2.05 3.28 6.11
C GLN A 29 2.29 3.76 7.54
N ILE A 30 3.48 4.28 7.79
CA ILE A 30 3.89 4.80 9.10
C ILE A 30 4.08 6.31 8.97
N GLY A 31 3.09 7.07 9.43
CA GLY A 31 3.10 8.53 9.36
C GLY A 31 3.29 9.03 7.94
N ARG A 32 4.44 9.66 7.67
CA ARG A 32 4.82 10.24 6.38
C ARG A 32 5.52 9.24 5.46
N TRP A 33 5.85 8.05 5.96
CA TRP A 33 6.46 6.99 5.17
C TRP A 33 5.42 5.96 4.76
N SER A 34 5.49 5.52 3.51
CA SER A 34 4.66 4.44 2.98
C SER A 34 5.51 3.50 2.15
N TRP A 35 5.16 2.22 2.17
CA TRP A 35 5.81 1.17 1.41
C TRP A 35 4.75 0.23 0.85
N ASN A 36 4.92 -0.20 -0.39
CA ASN A 36 3.97 -1.07 -1.08
C ASN A 36 4.71 -2.27 -1.67
N SER A 37 4.35 -3.48 -1.22
CA SER A 37 4.96 -4.73 -1.70
C SER A 37 4.72 -5.01 -3.19
N ARG A 38 3.60 -4.51 -3.76
CA ARG A 38 3.26 -4.74 -5.17
C ARG A 38 4.19 -4.00 -6.11
N THR A 39 4.48 -2.74 -5.78
CA THR A 39 5.39 -1.91 -6.57
C THR A 39 6.82 -1.96 -6.02
N ARG A 40 7.04 -2.56 -4.85
CA ARG A 40 8.29 -2.51 -4.07
C ARG A 40 8.81 -1.09 -3.86
N ARG A 41 7.89 -0.11 -3.84
CA ARG A 41 8.23 1.32 -3.72
C ARG A 41 8.03 1.79 -2.30
N GLN A 42 9.00 2.53 -1.80
CA GLN A 42 8.89 3.36 -0.60
C GLN A 42 8.68 4.81 -1.02
N SER A 43 7.78 5.52 -0.34
CA SER A 43 7.58 6.96 -0.46
C SER A 43 7.65 7.59 0.93
N VAL A 44 8.39 8.68 1.07
CA VAL A 44 8.46 9.50 2.29
C VAL A 44 7.99 10.90 1.92
N ASP A 45 6.94 11.38 2.58
CA ASP A 45 6.51 12.77 2.47
C ASP A 45 7.47 13.65 3.28
N LEU A 46 8.17 14.57 2.63
CA LEU A 46 9.07 15.54 3.27
C LEU A 46 8.28 16.81 3.60
N PRO A 47 8.59 17.54 4.69
CA PRO A 47 7.88 18.78 5.02
C PRO A 47 7.90 19.75 3.82
N GLY A 48 6.72 20.17 3.37
CA GLY A 48 6.54 20.93 2.12
C GLY A 48 5.90 20.10 0.99
N PRO A 49 5.93 20.59 -0.27
CA PRO A 49 5.33 19.92 -1.44
C PRO A 49 6.22 18.80 -2.02
N VAL A 50 7.25 18.36 -1.28
CA VAL A 50 8.26 17.42 -1.77
C VAL A 50 7.96 16.03 -1.20
N SER A 51 7.95 15.02 -2.08
CA SER A 51 7.89 13.62 -1.67
C SER A 51 9.08 12.89 -2.26
N TRP A 52 9.79 12.14 -1.42
CA TRP A 52 10.86 11.27 -1.86
C TRP A 52 10.29 9.89 -2.17
N ARG A 53 10.45 9.43 -3.41
CA ARG A 53 9.97 8.11 -3.85
C ARG A 53 11.15 7.30 -4.35
N SER A 54 11.41 6.16 -3.72
CA SER A 54 12.40 5.19 -4.18
C SER A 54 11.83 4.39 -5.35
N ARG A 55 12.69 4.12 -6.34
CA ARG A 55 12.33 3.56 -7.64
C ARG A 55 12.37 2.04 -7.64
#